data_AF-A0A3D3L183-F1
#
_entry.id   AF-A0A3D3L183-F1
#
_cell.length_a   1.000
_cell.length_b   1.000
_cell.length_c   1.000
_cell.angle_alpha   90.00
_cell.angle_beta   90.00
_cell.angle_gamma   90.00
#
_symmetry.space_group_name_H-M   'P 1'
#
loop_
_entity.id
_entity.type
_entity.pdbx_description
1 polymer ?
#
loop_
_entity_poly.entity_id
_entity_poly.type
_entity_poly.pdbx_seq_one_letter_code
_entity_poly.pdbx_strand_id
1 'polypeptide(L)'
;MLGTMDMQFYMQGDMKSPEVLNQMVELRKFLEEKPQVSSTLSIAEVIQQMHRSVMDDDPVFETIPDSREKVNNLFTIYSMSGDPDDFSSLVDYDYSSGLTTTMLRNMSSSEIVKMVGETEEFVAKELGQKTRVTITGMLVVFRDLVRLVVRSSFISIIVSIALIALIASLFFRRLIWGSLAVVPLASAVILNYGMMGIFGIDLSHITAILSSIIIGVGVDFAIHYVSQFRRMAHSGISKDKLSRDVVDDVGYPIILDAFSNMAFGALLFSQFLPIQHMGGLMVFAMVSTSVGTLTLLAALAELMKNKLIIG
;
A
#
# COMPACT_ATOMS: atom_id res chain seq x y z
N MET A 1 18.16 -3.05 -13.65
CA MET A 1 18.59 -3.25 -12.26
C MET A 1 17.95 -4.54 -11.77
N LEU A 2 18.74 -5.59 -11.55
CA LEU A 2 18.32 -6.83 -10.91
C LEU A 2 18.18 -6.58 -9.40
N GLY A 3 17.02 -6.87 -8.83
CA GLY A 3 16.75 -7.10 -7.40
C GLY A 3 17.10 -5.99 -6.41
N THR A 4 16.13 -5.12 -6.07
CA THR A 4 16.22 -4.26 -4.88
C THR A 4 15.33 -4.73 -3.72
N MET A 5 14.74 -5.93 -3.81
CA MET A 5 13.91 -6.47 -2.73
C MET A 5 14.33 -7.90 -2.41
N ASP A 6 14.51 -8.15 -1.12
CA ASP A 6 14.78 -9.45 -0.56
C ASP A 6 13.61 -9.92 0.32
N MET A 7 13.43 -11.23 0.35
CA MET A 7 12.65 -11.92 1.37
C MET A 7 13.61 -12.86 2.09
N GLN A 8 13.62 -12.79 3.41
CA GLN A 8 14.51 -13.57 4.26
C GLN A 8 13.71 -14.54 5.11
N PHE A 9 14.28 -15.72 5.36
CA PHE A 9 13.67 -16.76 6.18
C PHE A 9 14.67 -17.19 7.23
N TYR A 10 14.34 -16.91 8.48
CA TYR A 10 15.11 -17.36 9.63
C TYR A 10 14.54 -18.68 10.13
N MET A 11 15.30 -19.76 9.96
CA MET A 11 14.90 -21.12 10.31
C MET A 11 15.67 -21.59 11.54
N GLN A 12 14.95 -22.00 12.59
CA GLN A 12 15.56 -22.53 13.82
C GLN A 12 15.56 -24.05 13.80
N GLY A 13 16.73 -24.66 13.80
CA GLY A 13 16.93 -26.10 13.73
C GLY A 13 18.40 -26.44 13.55
N ASP A 14 18.76 -27.70 13.73
CA ASP A 14 20.13 -28.16 13.48
C ASP A 14 20.44 -28.07 11.97
N MET A 15 21.30 -27.13 11.56
CA MET A 15 21.71 -26.94 10.16
C MET A 15 22.59 -28.08 9.64
N LYS A 16 22.90 -29.08 10.49
CA LYS A 16 23.53 -30.34 10.09
C LYS A 16 22.53 -31.47 9.93
N SER A 17 21.26 -31.27 10.31
CA SER A 17 20.19 -32.26 10.13
C SER A 17 19.72 -32.28 8.67
N PRO A 18 19.70 -33.46 8.01
CA PRO A 18 19.14 -33.60 6.67
C PRO A 18 17.68 -33.16 6.58
N GLU A 19 16.90 -33.40 7.64
CA GLU A 19 15.49 -33.01 7.69
C GLU A 19 15.32 -31.50 7.56
N VAL A 20 16.10 -30.71 8.30
CA VAL A 20 16.03 -29.24 8.26
C VAL A 20 16.53 -28.71 6.92
N LEU A 21 17.64 -29.25 6.40
CA LEU A 21 18.18 -28.85 5.10
C LEU A 21 17.21 -29.17 3.94
N ASN A 22 16.53 -30.32 3.98
CA ASN A 22 15.52 -30.65 2.97
C ASN A 22 14.32 -29.69 3.02
N GLN A 23 13.94 -29.17 4.19
CA GLN A 23 12.91 -28.14 4.28
C GLN A 23 13.34 -26.82 3.64
N MET A 24 14.62 -26.45 3.76
CA MET A 24 15.17 -25.28 3.06
C MET A 24 15.11 -25.47 1.53
N VAL A 25 15.40 -26.68 1.05
CA VAL A 25 15.27 -27.04 -0.37
C VAL A 25 13.81 -27.00 -0.84
N GLU A 26 12.87 -27.50 -0.05
CA GLU A 26 11.43 -27.41 -0.34
C GLU A 26 10.96 -25.96 -0.42
N LEU A 27 11.40 -25.11 0.51
CA LEU A 27 11.15 -23.67 0.49
C LEU A 27 11.70 -23.03 -0.79
N ARG A 28 12.95 -23.32 -1.16
CA ARG A 28 13.54 -22.81 -2.41
C ARG A 28 12.71 -23.23 -3.62
N LYS A 29 12.36 -24.51 -3.74
CA LYS A 29 11.55 -25.01 -4.88
C LYS A 29 10.24 -24.26 -5.01
N PHE A 30 9.51 -24.09 -3.91
CA PHE A 30 8.26 -23.33 -3.88
C PHE A 30 8.46 -21.87 -4.33
N LEU A 31 9.54 -21.22 -3.88
CA LEU A 31 9.82 -19.83 -4.23
C LEU A 31 10.25 -19.69 -5.70
N GLU A 32 11.13 -20.57 -6.19
CA GLU A 32 11.65 -20.54 -7.56
C GLU A 32 10.63 -20.92 -8.63
N GLU A 33 9.51 -21.55 -8.26
CA GLU A 33 8.35 -21.69 -9.15
C GLU A 33 7.71 -20.34 -9.51
N LYS A 34 7.94 -19.29 -8.71
CA LYS A 34 7.36 -17.97 -8.94
C LYS A 34 8.26 -17.15 -9.89
N PRO A 35 7.71 -16.59 -10.98
CA PRO A 35 8.50 -15.85 -11.97
C PRO A 35 9.16 -14.57 -11.43
N GLN A 36 8.68 -14.07 -10.29
CA GLN A 36 9.22 -12.88 -9.62
C GLN A 36 10.49 -13.18 -8.82
N VAL A 37 10.76 -14.45 -8.49
CA VAL A 37 11.98 -14.84 -7.79
C VAL A 37 13.14 -14.91 -8.78
N SER A 38 14.27 -14.31 -8.40
CA SER A 38 15.48 -14.28 -9.24
C SER A 38 16.50 -15.33 -8.80
N SER A 39 16.72 -15.45 -7.49
CA SER A 39 17.63 -16.43 -6.91
C SER A 39 17.33 -16.62 -5.43
N THR A 40 17.60 -17.81 -4.91
CA THR A 40 17.55 -18.11 -3.48
C THR A 40 18.91 -18.62 -3.02
N LEU A 41 19.42 -18.09 -1.91
CA LEU A 41 20.68 -18.50 -1.31
C LEU A 41 20.43 -18.95 0.13
N SER A 42 20.85 -20.16 0.46
CA SER A 42 20.86 -20.71 1.81
C SER A 42 22.01 -21.70 2.00
N ILE A 43 22.22 -22.15 3.24
CA ILE A 43 23.22 -23.18 3.54
C ILE A 43 22.90 -24.52 2.86
N ALA A 44 21.63 -24.82 2.57
CA ALA A 44 21.26 -26.07 1.93
C ALA A 44 21.80 -26.16 0.50
N GLU A 45 21.76 -25.08 -0.29
CA GLU A 45 22.33 -25.07 -1.64
C GLU A 45 23.85 -25.25 -1.61
N VAL A 46 24.52 -24.63 -0.63
CA VAL A 46 25.96 -24.80 -0.43
C VAL A 46 26.28 -26.27 -0.13
N ILE A 47 25.52 -26.92 0.75
CA ILE A 47 25.70 -28.34 1.06
C ILE A 47 25.43 -29.24 -0.15
N GLN A 48 24.41 -28.95 -0.98
CA GLN A 48 24.17 -29.69 -2.23
C GLN A 48 25.37 -29.57 -3.19
N GLN A 49 25.93 -28.36 -3.35
CA GLN A 49 27.10 -28.13 -4.19
C GLN A 49 28.35 -28.83 -3.65
N MET A 50 28.57 -28.76 -2.34
CA MET A 50 29.69 -29.46 -1.71
C MET A 50 29.59 -30.97 -1.85
N HIS A 51 28.40 -31.54 -1.68
CA HIS A 51 28.18 -32.97 -1.83
C HIS A 51 28.51 -33.42 -3.26
N ARG A 52 28.06 -32.66 -4.27
CA ARG A 52 28.42 -32.88 -5.66
C ARG A 52 29.93 -32.81 -5.89
N SER A 53 30.59 -31.74 -5.41
CA SER A 53 32.03 -31.57 -5.66
C SER A 53 32.90 -32.60 -4.94
N VAL A 54 32.48 -33.11 -3.78
CA VAL A 54 33.17 -34.22 -3.09
C VAL A 54 32.97 -35.55 -3.82
N MET A 55 31.85 -35.72 -4.53
CA MET A 55 31.52 -36.92 -5.30
C MET A 55 31.92 -36.74 -6.78
N ASP A 56 33.13 -36.25 -7.02
CA ASP A 56 33.73 -36.07 -8.36
C ASP A 56 32.87 -35.24 -9.35
N ASP A 57 32.20 -34.20 -8.84
CA ASP A 57 31.33 -33.28 -9.58
C ASP A 57 30.11 -33.95 -10.27
N ASP A 58 29.74 -35.17 -9.86
CA ASP A 58 28.59 -35.90 -10.40
C ASP A 58 27.25 -35.21 -10.02
N PRO A 59 26.46 -34.74 -11.00
CA PRO A 59 25.18 -34.05 -10.76
C PRO A 59 24.15 -34.86 -9.96
N VAL A 60 24.24 -36.18 -9.92
CA VAL A 60 23.33 -37.03 -9.13
C VAL A 60 23.47 -36.74 -7.63
N PHE A 61 24.65 -36.28 -7.19
CA PHE A 61 24.93 -35.96 -5.78
C PHE A 61 24.69 -34.48 -5.44
N GLU A 62 24.02 -33.70 -6.30
CA GLU A 62 23.55 -32.36 -5.97
C GLU A 62 22.29 -32.42 -5.08
N THR A 63 22.40 -33.15 -3.96
CA THR A 63 21.33 -33.50 -3.02
C THR A 63 21.84 -33.40 -1.59
N ILE A 64 20.93 -33.29 -0.62
CA ILE A 64 21.31 -33.32 0.80
C ILE A 64 21.63 -34.77 1.21
N PRO A 65 22.78 -35.04 1.83
CA PRO A 65 23.10 -36.39 2.33
C PRO A 65 22.06 -36.92 3.34
N ASP A 66 21.78 -38.22 3.30
CA ASP A 66 20.71 -38.83 4.11
C ASP A 66 20.95 -38.86 5.63
N SER A 67 22.17 -38.57 6.10
CA SER A 67 22.51 -38.61 7.52
C SER A 67 23.25 -37.37 8.00
N ARG A 68 22.95 -36.98 9.24
CA ARG A 68 23.60 -35.87 9.93
C ARG A 68 25.13 -35.99 9.96
N GLU A 69 25.65 -37.21 10.11
CA GLU A 69 27.09 -37.47 10.11
C GLU A 69 27.73 -37.14 8.75
N LYS A 70 27.08 -37.52 7.64
CA LYS A 70 27.56 -37.18 6.29
C LYS A 70 27.54 -35.68 6.06
N VAL A 71 26.49 -34.99 6.49
CA VAL A 71 26.42 -33.52 6.43
C VAL A 71 27.53 -32.87 7.26
N ASN A 72 27.77 -33.35 8.48
CA ASN A 72 28.84 -32.83 9.33
C ASN A 72 30.25 -33.07 8.73
N ASN A 73 30.45 -34.18 8.02
CA ASN A 73 31.70 -34.44 7.31
C ASN A 73 31.96 -33.40 6.21
N LEU A 74 30.92 -32.98 5.48
CA LEU A 74 31.03 -31.91 4.48
C LEU A 74 31.50 -30.60 5.13
N PHE A 75 30.86 -30.18 6.23
CA PHE A 75 31.30 -29.00 7.00
C PHE A 75 32.76 -29.12 7.47
N THR A 76 33.16 -30.31 7.91
CA THR A 76 34.52 -30.57 8.39
C THR A 76 35.54 -30.45 7.25
N ILE A 77 35.28 -31.07 6.11
CA ILE A 77 36.15 -30.98 4.92
C ILE A 77 36.34 -29.53 4.48
N TYR A 78 35.27 -28.73 4.48
CA TYR A 78 35.36 -27.32 4.15
C TYR A 78 36.17 -26.53 5.17
N SER A 79 35.94 -26.74 6.48
CA SER A 79 36.70 -26.06 7.53
C SER A 79 38.21 -26.36 7.50
N MET A 80 38.63 -27.45 6.85
CA MET A 80 40.05 -27.79 6.68
C MET A 80 40.71 -27.04 5.52
N SER A 81 39.94 -26.52 4.55
CA SER A 81 40.45 -25.96 3.30
C SER A 81 40.01 -24.52 3.01
N GLY A 82 38.86 -24.10 3.54
CA GLY A 82 38.25 -22.78 3.37
C GLY A 82 38.26 -21.94 4.66
N ASP A 83 37.63 -20.77 4.60
CA ASP A 83 37.47 -19.89 5.74
C ASP A 83 36.19 -20.29 6.53
N PRO A 84 36.27 -20.63 7.82
CA PRO A 84 35.09 -20.89 8.64
C PRO A 84 34.06 -19.75 8.63
N ASP A 85 34.50 -18.51 8.41
CA ASP A 85 33.64 -17.33 8.38
C ASP A 85 32.83 -17.21 7.07
N ASP A 86 33.10 -18.03 6.04
CA ASP A 86 32.38 -18.02 4.77
C ASP A 86 30.88 -18.33 4.95
N PHE A 87 30.50 -19.06 6.01
CA PHE A 87 29.11 -19.41 6.31
C PHE A 87 28.44 -18.48 7.33
N SER A 88 29.16 -17.51 7.90
CA SER A 88 28.66 -16.62 8.97
C SER A 88 27.44 -15.79 8.57
N SER A 89 27.22 -15.58 7.27
CA SER A 89 26.04 -14.90 6.72
C SER A 89 24.82 -15.81 6.52
N LEU A 90 25.00 -17.13 6.57
CA LEU A 90 23.98 -18.15 6.29
C LEU A 90 23.60 -18.96 7.52
N VAL A 91 24.51 -19.17 8.48
CA VAL A 91 24.26 -19.93 9.71
C VAL A 91 24.86 -19.22 10.92
N ASP A 92 24.31 -19.49 12.10
CA ASP A 92 24.95 -19.09 13.36
C ASP A 92 26.14 -19.98 13.71
N TYR A 93 26.91 -19.55 14.70
CA TYR A 93 28.12 -20.25 15.16
C TYR A 93 27.84 -21.69 15.61
N ASP A 94 26.69 -21.92 16.25
CA ASP A 94 26.30 -23.23 16.78
C ASP A 94 25.61 -24.14 15.75
N TYR A 95 25.40 -23.66 14.52
CA TYR A 95 24.58 -24.34 13.49
C TYR A 95 23.16 -24.66 13.99
N SER A 96 22.62 -23.84 14.90
CA SER A 96 21.28 -23.97 15.47
C SER A 96 20.24 -23.14 14.72
N SER A 97 20.69 -22.25 13.83
CA SER A 97 19.81 -21.48 12.97
C SER A 97 20.46 -21.15 11.63
N GLY A 98 19.61 -21.01 10.61
CA GLY A 98 20.00 -20.67 9.25
C GLY A 98 19.16 -19.53 8.66
N LEU A 99 19.79 -18.74 7.81
CA LEU A 99 19.17 -17.66 7.06
C LEU A 99 19.11 -18.04 5.58
N THR A 100 17.90 -18.10 5.03
CA THR A 100 17.68 -18.18 3.59
C THR A 100 17.35 -16.80 3.06
N THR A 101 18.06 -16.34 2.03
CA THR A 101 17.82 -15.05 1.38
C THR A 101 17.36 -15.26 -0.05
N THR A 102 16.16 -14.80 -0.37
CA THR A 102 15.57 -14.84 -1.71
C THR A 102 15.52 -13.45 -2.31
N MET A 103 16.12 -13.28 -3.48
CA MET A 103 16.12 -12.05 -4.25
C MET A 103 14.94 -12.02 -5.21
N LEU A 104 14.16 -10.94 -5.18
CA LEU A 104 12.97 -10.78 -6.01
C LEU A 104 13.08 -9.59 -6.97
N ARG A 105 12.37 -9.69 -8.09
CA ARG A 105 12.19 -8.60 -9.05
C ARG A 105 11.23 -7.55 -8.47
N ASN A 106 11.16 -6.39 -9.13
CA ASN A 106 10.17 -5.38 -8.78
C ASN A 106 8.75 -5.90 -9.02
N MET A 107 7.85 -5.58 -8.08
CA MET A 107 6.46 -6.05 -8.03
C MET A 107 5.56 -4.87 -7.62
N SER A 108 4.31 -4.89 -8.06
CA SER A 108 3.26 -3.96 -7.61
C SER A 108 2.90 -4.19 -6.14
N SER A 109 2.26 -3.21 -5.52
CA SER A 109 1.88 -3.31 -4.10
C SER A 109 0.94 -4.50 -3.84
N SER A 110 0.04 -4.79 -4.79
CA SER A 110 -0.88 -5.93 -4.71
C SER A 110 -0.16 -7.28 -4.80
N GLU A 111 0.83 -7.38 -5.69
CA GLU A 111 1.65 -8.58 -5.86
C GLU A 111 2.52 -8.84 -4.64
N ILE A 112 3.06 -7.79 -3.99
CA ILE A 112 3.83 -7.91 -2.74
C ILE A 112 2.97 -8.54 -1.64
N VAL A 113 1.76 -8.02 -1.43
CA VAL A 113 0.83 -8.54 -0.41
C VAL A 113 0.47 -10.01 -0.69
N LYS A 114 0.23 -10.35 -1.97
CA LYS A 114 -0.07 -11.72 -2.38
C LYS A 114 1.12 -12.66 -2.19
N MET A 115 2.30 -12.27 -2.63
CA MET A 115 3.52 -13.08 -2.53
C MET A 115 3.86 -13.40 -1.07
N VAL A 116 3.87 -12.38 -0.20
CA VAL A 116 4.14 -12.60 1.23
C VAL A 116 3.06 -13.49 1.87
N GLY A 117 1.79 -13.29 1.52
CA GLY A 117 0.68 -14.10 2.04
C GLY A 117 0.74 -15.57 1.60
N GLU A 118 0.99 -15.84 0.31
CA GLU A 118 1.15 -17.21 -0.21
C GLU A 118 2.34 -17.92 0.45
N THR A 119 3.44 -17.20 0.66
CA THR A 119 4.61 -17.77 1.34
C THR A 119 4.36 -18.01 2.83
N GLU A 120 3.68 -17.10 3.53
CA GLU A 120 3.26 -17.32 4.93
C GLU A 120 2.36 -18.55 5.06
N GLU A 121 1.42 -18.74 4.13
CA GLU A 121 0.54 -19.91 4.11
C GLU A 121 1.31 -21.20 3.85
N PHE A 122 2.22 -21.22 2.87
CA PHE A 122 3.09 -22.36 2.59
C PHE A 122 3.95 -22.73 3.80
N VAL A 123 4.63 -21.75 4.39
CA VAL A 123 5.48 -21.96 5.57
C VAL A 123 4.66 -22.49 6.75
N ALA A 124 3.48 -21.93 7.01
CA ALA A 124 2.62 -22.39 8.10
C ALA A 124 2.13 -23.84 7.90
N LYS A 125 1.81 -24.22 6.66
CA LYS A 125 1.22 -25.52 6.34
C LYS A 125 2.27 -26.64 6.25
N GLU A 126 3.35 -26.41 5.51
CA GLU A 126 4.31 -27.45 5.14
C GLU A 126 5.53 -27.49 6.09
N LEU A 127 5.98 -26.34 6.61
CA LEU A 127 7.22 -26.23 7.41
C LEU A 127 6.97 -26.05 8.92
N GLY A 128 5.94 -25.28 9.27
CA GLY A 128 5.67 -24.79 10.63
C GLY A 128 5.31 -25.86 11.66
N GLN A 129 5.04 -27.10 11.22
CA GLN A 129 4.80 -28.23 12.13
C GLN A 129 6.09 -28.83 12.71
N LYS A 130 7.23 -28.65 12.04
CA LYS A 130 8.50 -29.32 12.38
C LYS A 130 9.58 -28.34 12.82
N THR A 131 9.60 -27.15 12.22
CA THR A 131 10.68 -26.17 12.36
C THR A 131 10.09 -24.78 12.49
N ARG A 132 10.63 -23.98 13.41
CA ARG A 132 10.18 -22.59 13.56
C ARG A 132 10.83 -21.74 12.47
N VAL A 133 10.01 -21.25 11.56
CA VAL A 133 10.43 -20.38 10.45
C VAL A 133 9.82 -18.99 10.65
N THR A 134 10.66 -17.97 10.65
CA THR A 134 10.24 -16.56 10.71
C THR A 134 10.57 -15.89 9.38
N ILE A 135 9.56 -15.32 8.73
CA ILE A 135 9.71 -14.61 7.45
C ILE A 135 9.98 -13.13 7.74
N THR A 136 10.97 -12.55 7.07
CA THR A 136 11.41 -11.15 7.20
C THR A 136 11.97 -10.64 5.87
N GLY A 137 12.73 -9.55 5.89
CA GLY A 137 13.31 -8.91 4.71
C GLY A 137 12.48 -7.72 4.20
N MET A 138 13.04 -7.00 3.22
CA MET A 138 12.43 -5.76 2.73
C MET A 138 11.02 -5.97 2.18
N LEU A 139 10.75 -7.12 1.56
CA LEU A 139 9.43 -7.40 0.99
C LEU A 139 8.33 -7.49 2.04
N VAL A 140 8.63 -8.07 3.22
CA VAL A 140 7.69 -8.14 4.35
C VAL A 140 7.44 -6.75 4.93
N VAL A 141 8.49 -5.95 5.07
CA VAL A 141 8.40 -4.55 5.53
C VAL A 141 7.53 -3.73 4.57
N PHE A 142 7.71 -3.88 3.25
CA PHE A 142 6.87 -3.20 2.26
C PHE A 142 5.41 -3.65 2.32
N ARG A 143 5.14 -4.95 2.51
CA ARG A 143 3.77 -5.44 2.71
C ARG A 143 3.10 -4.77 3.92
N ASP A 144 3.81 -4.68 5.05
CA ASP A 144 3.28 -4.06 6.26
C ASP A 144 3.11 -2.55 6.10
N LEU A 145 4.03 -1.88 5.40
CA LEU A 145 3.89 -0.49 5.01
C LEU A 145 2.63 -0.27 4.16
N VAL A 146 2.40 -1.09 3.13
CA VAL A 146 1.20 -1.03 2.28
C VAL A 146 -0.06 -1.20 3.12
N ARG A 147 -0.10 -2.21 3.99
CA ARG A 147 -1.26 -2.46 4.87
C ARG A 147 -1.51 -1.31 5.85
N LEU A 148 -0.44 -0.74 6.42
CA LEU A 148 -0.51 0.42 7.31
C LEU A 148 -1.07 1.63 6.57
N VAL A 149 -0.56 1.90 5.37
CA VAL A 149 -1.01 3.02 4.53
C VAL A 149 -2.48 2.88 4.18
N VAL A 150 -2.92 1.72 3.67
CA VAL A 150 -4.33 1.46 3.33
C VAL A 150 -5.23 1.69 4.55
N ARG A 151 -4.87 1.09 5.70
CA ARG A 151 -5.64 1.22 6.94
C ARG A 151 -5.69 2.67 7.42
N SER A 152 -4.57 3.36 7.38
CA SER A 152 -4.46 4.74 7.83
C SER A 152 -5.23 5.69 6.92
N SER A 153 -5.16 5.53 5.60
CA SER A 153 -5.98 6.30 4.65
C SER A 153 -7.46 6.11 4.90
N PHE A 154 -7.90 4.86 5.07
CA PHE A 154 -9.32 4.56 5.32
C PHE A 154 -9.82 5.23 6.62
N ILE A 155 -9.07 5.09 7.71
CA ILE A 155 -9.39 5.73 8.99
C ILE A 155 -9.38 7.25 8.84
N SER A 156 -8.33 7.82 8.23
CA SER A 156 -8.18 9.27 8.05
C SER A 156 -9.31 9.87 7.23
N ILE A 157 -9.77 9.21 6.16
CA ILE A 157 -10.88 9.69 5.35
C ILE A 157 -12.17 9.73 6.17
N ILE A 158 -12.49 8.64 6.87
CA ILE A 158 -13.72 8.56 7.67
C ILE A 158 -13.70 9.59 8.79
N VAL A 159 -12.58 9.67 9.53
CA VAL A 159 -12.42 10.63 10.63
C VAL A 159 -12.47 12.07 10.10
N SER A 160 -11.81 12.38 8.99
CA SER A 160 -11.82 13.73 8.41
C SER A 160 -13.22 14.13 7.96
N ILE A 161 -13.93 13.25 7.25
CA ILE A 161 -15.31 13.49 6.83
C ILE A 161 -16.23 13.71 8.04
N ALA A 162 -16.12 12.86 9.07
CA ALA A 162 -16.93 13.01 10.28
C ALA A 162 -16.62 14.32 11.02
N LEU A 163 -15.34 14.70 11.10
CA LEU A 163 -14.90 15.92 11.76
C LEU A 163 -15.35 17.17 10.99
N ILE A 164 -15.24 17.15 9.66
CA ILE A 164 -15.78 18.20 8.79
C ILE A 164 -17.29 18.34 8.97
N ALA A 165 -18.03 17.23 8.92
CA ALA A 165 -19.48 17.26 9.16
C ALA A 165 -19.81 17.86 10.52
N LEU A 166 -19.06 17.49 11.57
CA LEU A 166 -19.25 18.01 12.92
C LEU A 166 -18.96 19.51 13.02
N ILE A 167 -17.80 19.95 12.51
CA ILE A 167 -17.38 21.36 12.54
C ILE A 167 -18.36 22.23 11.74
N ALA A 168 -18.70 21.81 10.52
CA ALA A 168 -19.67 22.53 9.70
C ALA A 168 -21.05 22.57 10.38
N SER A 169 -21.50 21.47 10.98
CA SER A 169 -22.76 21.44 11.72
C SER A 169 -22.76 22.39 12.92
N LEU A 170 -21.64 22.46 13.66
CA LEU A 170 -21.48 23.36 14.79
C LEU A 170 -21.48 24.83 14.33
N PHE A 171 -20.71 25.14 13.29
CA PHE A 171 -20.58 26.47 12.72
C PHE A 171 -21.92 27.01 12.19
N PHE A 172 -22.64 26.18 11.44
CA PHE A 172 -23.97 26.52 10.91
C PHE A 172 -25.11 26.23 11.89
N ARG A 173 -24.80 25.74 13.10
CA ARG A 173 -25.74 25.39 14.19
C ARG A 173 -26.85 24.39 13.79
N ARG A 174 -26.62 23.58 12.75
CA ARG A 174 -27.62 22.61 12.26
C ARG A 174 -26.94 21.46 11.51
N LEU A 175 -27.28 20.22 11.91
CA LEU A 175 -26.68 18.99 11.38
C LEU A 175 -26.83 18.82 9.86
N ILE A 176 -27.94 19.31 9.29
CA ILE A 176 -28.21 19.20 7.86
C ILE A 176 -27.13 19.91 7.04
N TRP A 177 -26.65 21.08 7.50
CA TRP A 177 -25.61 21.83 6.77
C TRP A 177 -24.27 21.10 6.76
N GLY A 178 -23.89 20.45 7.86
CA GLY A 178 -22.68 19.61 7.87
C GLY A 178 -22.80 18.40 6.95
N SER A 179 -23.97 17.76 6.90
CA SER A 179 -24.19 16.62 5.98
C SER A 179 -24.13 17.05 4.50
N LEU A 180 -24.67 18.22 4.17
CA LEU A 180 -24.64 18.77 2.81
C LEU A 180 -23.21 19.13 2.38
N ALA A 181 -22.40 19.70 3.28
CA ALA A 181 -21.02 20.06 2.99
C ALA A 181 -20.13 18.85 2.65
N VAL A 182 -20.44 17.67 3.21
CA VAL A 182 -19.68 16.45 2.98
C VAL A 182 -20.01 15.76 1.66
N VAL A 183 -21.23 15.92 1.13
CA VAL A 183 -21.68 15.13 -0.03
C VAL A 183 -20.78 15.30 -1.27
N PRO A 184 -20.50 16.52 -1.76
CA PRO A 184 -19.62 16.70 -2.93
C PRO A 184 -18.23 16.14 -2.70
N LEU A 185 -17.70 16.32 -1.50
CA LEU A 185 -16.38 15.84 -1.12
C LEU A 185 -16.32 14.31 -1.13
N ALA A 186 -17.28 13.65 -0.49
CA ALA A 186 -17.34 12.19 -0.46
C ALA A 186 -17.47 11.62 -1.88
N SER A 187 -18.28 12.23 -2.74
CA SER A 187 -18.38 11.86 -4.15
C SER A 187 -17.06 12.02 -4.89
N ALA A 188 -16.34 13.12 -4.68
CA ALA A 188 -15.04 13.35 -5.31
C ALA A 188 -13.98 12.34 -4.85
N VAL A 189 -13.94 12.01 -3.55
CA VAL A 189 -13.04 10.98 -3.01
C VAL A 189 -13.34 9.61 -3.62
N ILE A 190 -14.61 9.21 -3.70
CA ILE A 190 -15.02 7.95 -4.34
C ILE A 190 -14.61 7.93 -5.81
N LEU A 191 -14.84 9.02 -6.55
CA LEU A 191 -14.43 9.13 -7.94
C LEU A 191 -12.91 9.05 -8.10
N ASN A 192 -12.13 9.65 -7.19
CA ASN A 192 -10.67 9.63 -7.26
C ASN A 192 -10.11 8.22 -7.09
N TYR A 193 -10.56 7.49 -6.06
CA TYR A 193 -10.17 6.09 -5.86
C TYR A 193 -10.72 5.17 -6.96
N GLY A 194 -11.92 5.46 -7.49
CA GLY A 194 -12.46 4.75 -8.65
C GLY A 194 -11.59 4.92 -9.90
N MET A 195 -11.12 6.14 -10.15
CA MET A 195 -10.17 6.44 -11.23
C MET A 195 -8.85 5.71 -11.03
N MET A 196 -8.31 5.66 -9.80
CA MET A 196 -7.11 4.86 -9.51
C MET A 196 -7.31 3.39 -9.90
N GLY A 197 -8.47 2.81 -9.58
CA GLY A 197 -8.80 1.43 -9.99
C GLY A 197 -8.88 1.24 -11.51
N ILE A 198 -9.45 2.19 -12.24
CA ILE A 198 -9.59 2.12 -13.72
C ILE A 198 -8.22 2.26 -14.41
N PHE A 199 -7.37 3.16 -13.93
CA PHE A 199 -6.04 3.41 -14.51
C PHE A 199 -4.94 2.49 -13.97
N GLY A 200 -5.27 1.56 -13.05
CA GLY A 200 -4.30 0.66 -12.44
C GLY A 200 -3.24 1.40 -11.60
N ILE A 201 -3.61 2.53 -10.99
CA ILE A 201 -2.72 3.32 -10.14
C ILE A 201 -2.71 2.70 -8.75
N ASP A 202 -1.56 2.18 -8.34
CA ASP A 202 -1.36 1.61 -7.01
C ASP A 202 -1.55 2.65 -5.89
N LEU A 203 -2.18 2.22 -4.79
CA LEU A 203 -2.17 2.99 -3.56
C LEU A 203 -0.81 2.88 -2.89
N SER A 204 -0.08 3.99 -2.90
CA SER A 204 1.23 4.15 -2.30
C SER A 204 1.13 5.10 -1.10
N HIS A 205 2.19 5.17 -0.30
CA HIS A 205 2.31 6.15 0.77
C HIS A 205 2.15 7.60 0.28
N ILE A 206 2.59 7.91 -0.95
CA ILE A 206 2.46 9.25 -1.55
C ILE A 206 1.01 9.52 -1.97
N THR A 207 0.39 8.58 -2.69
CA THR A 207 -1.01 8.73 -3.12
C THR A 207 -2.00 8.62 -1.96
N ALA A 208 -1.59 8.12 -0.80
CA ALA A 208 -2.37 8.16 0.44
C ALA A 208 -2.38 9.54 1.11
N ILE A 209 -1.25 10.25 1.13
CA ILE A 209 -1.16 11.62 1.67
C ILE A 209 -2.07 12.57 0.88
N LEU A 210 -2.09 12.38 -0.44
CA LEU A 210 -2.95 13.09 -1.38
C LEU A 210 -4.42 13.13 -0.94
N SER A 211 -4.99 12.01 -0.48
CA SER A 211 -6.41 11.95 -0.10
C SER A 211 -6.75 12.90 1.05
N SER A 212 -5.80 13.11 1.98
CA SER A 212 -5.95 14.10 3.04
C SER A 212 -5.93 15.53 2.51
N ILE A 213 -5.10 15.82 1.50
CA ILE A 213 -5.02 17.13 0.86
C ILE A 213 -6.31 17.43 0.08
N ILE A 214 -6.79 16.47 -0.71
CA ILE A 214 -8.05 16.58 -1.45
C ILE A 214 -9.20 16.90 -0.50
N ILE A 215 -9.26 16.25 0.65
CA ILE A 215 -10.28 16.49 1.66
C ILE A 215 -10.21 17.92 2.21
N GLY A 216 -9.00 18.37 2.57
CA GLY A 216 -8.80 19.71 3.13
C GLY A 216 -9.12 20.83 2.15
N VAL A 217 -8.70 20.72 0.90
CA VAL A 217 -8.94 21.76 -0.12
C VAL A 217 -10.35 21.66 -0.69
N GLY A 218 -10.86 20.45 -0.91
CA GLY A 218 -12.15 20.24 -1.56
C GLY A 218 -13.37 20.64 -0.72
N VAL A 219 -13.26 20.61 0.61
CA VAL A 219 -14.36 20.98 1.51
C VAL A 219 -14.73 22.46 1.41
N ASP A 220 -13.76 23.32 1.10
CA ASP A 220 -13.95 24.77 1.09
C ASP A 220 -15.01 25.19 0.07
N PHE A 221 -15.07 24.54 -1.10
CA PHE A 221 -16.11 24.80 -2.11
C PHE A 221 -17.51 24.62 -1.54
N ALA A 222 -17.73 23.53 -0.81
CA ALA A 222 -19.02 23.23 -0.21
C ALA A 222 -19.36 24.19 0.94
N ILE A 223 -18.37 24.57 1.74
CA ILE A 223 -18.55 25.57 2.82
C ILE A 223 -18.91 26.94 2.25
N HIS A 224 -18.21 27.39 1.21
CA HIS A 224 -18.49 28.66 0.53
C HIS A 224 -19.92 28.66 -0.05
N TYR A 225 -20.33 27.58 -0.71
CA TYR A 225 -21.69 27.44 -1.24
C TYR A 225 -22.75 27.49 -0.12
N VAL A 226 -22.58 26.69 0.94
CA VAL A 226 -23.53 26.64 2.07
C VAL A 226 -23.62 28.00 2.78
N SER A 227 -22.49 28.64 3.01
CA SER A 227 -22.42 29.97 3.64
C SER A 227 -23.18 31.01 2.83
N GLN A 228 -22.97 31.03 1.51
CA GLN A 228 -23.67 31.92 0.60
C GLN A 228 -25.18 31.65 0.58
N PHE A 229 -25.56 30.38 0.43
CA PHE A 229 -26.96 29.97 0.40
C PHE A 229 -27.69 30.46 1.65
N ARG A 230 -27.08 30.24 2.81
CA ARG A 230 -27.66 30.70 4.08
C ARG A 230 -27.76 32.22 4.13
N ARG A 231 -26.72 32.95 3.74
CA ARG A 231 -26.74 34.42 3.71
C ARG A 231 -27.88 34.95 2.84
N MET A 232 -27.99 34.47 1.61
CA MET A 232 -29.00 34.90 0.65
C MET A 232 -30.43 34.50 1.05
N ALA A 233 -30.59 33.34 1.69
CA ALA A 233 -31.89 32.93 2.25
C ALA A 233 -32.39 33.90 3.33
N HIS A 234 -31.49 34.51 4.12
CA HIS A 234 -31.85 35.48 5.15
C HIS A 234 -32.07 36.90 4.59
N SER A 235 -31.55 37.18 3.39
CA SER A 235 -31.71 38.49 2.73
C SER A 235 -33.08 38.69 2.04
N GLY A 236 -34.01 37.74 2.16
CA GLY A 236 -35.39 37.87 1.65
C GLY A 236 -35.54 37.65 0.14
N ILE A 237 -34.56 37.02 -0.52
CA ILE A 237 -34.65 36.65 -1.94
C ILE A 237 -35.78 35.62 -2.15
N SER A 238 -36.48 35.72 -3.28
CA SER A 238 -37.52 34.75 -3.63
C SER A 238 -36.96 33.33 -3.67
N LYS A 239 -37.69 32.39 -3.06
CA LYS A 239 -37.30 30.97 -2.94
C LYS A 239 -37.07 30.27 -4.29
N ASP A 240 -37.64 30.81 -5.37
CA ASP A 240 -37.50 30.23 -6.70
C ASP A 240 -36.26 30.72 -7.45
N LYS A 241 -35.65 31.82 -6.99
CA LYS A 241 -34.41 32.37 -7.55
C LYS A 241 -33.19 32.08 -6.68
N LEU A 242 -33.40 31.79 -5.39
CA LEU A 242 -32.35 31.62 -4.38
C LEU A 242 -31.19 30.72 -4.85
N SER A 243 -31.46 29.48 -5.26
CA SER A 243 -30.39 28.54 -5.63
C SER A 243 -29.63 28.97 -6.88
N ARG A 244 -30.32 29.59 -7.84
CA ARG A 244 -29.70 30.14 -9.06
C ARG A 244 -28.80 31.32 -8.71
N ASP A 245 -29.31 32.28 -7.95
CA ASP A 245 -28.57 33.48 -7.57
C ASP A 245 -27.34 33.12 -6.69
N VAL A 246 -27.44 32.07 -5.86
CA VAL A 246 -26.30 31.52 -5.11
C VAL A 246 -25.24 30.96 -6.05
N VAL A 247 -25.63 30.10 -7.01
CA VAL A 247 -24.70 29.54 -7.99
C VAL A 247 -24.03 30.64 -8.83
N ASP A 248 -24.78 31.67 -9.21
CA ASP A 248 -24.25 32.79 -9.99
C ASP A 248 -23.22 33.60 -9.17
N ASP A 249 -23.39 33.73 -7.85
CA ASP A 249 -22.46 34.47 -6.97
C ASP A 249 -21.22 33.64 -6.58
N VAL A 250 -21.38 32.37 -6.18
CA VAL A 250 -20.24 31.51 -5.76
C VAL A 250 -19.60 30.71 -6.88
N GLY A 251 -20.24 30.60 -8.04
CA GLY A 251 -19.73 29.81 -9.16
C GLY A 251 -18.37 30.30 -9.66
N TYR A 252 -18.24 31.60 -9.89
CA TYR A 252 -16.97 32.19 -10.34
C TYR A 252 -15.84 32.03 -9.29
N PRO A 253 -16.04 32.40 -8.00
CA PRO A 253 -15.04 32.14 -6.97
C PRO A 253 -14.62 30.67 -6.84
N ILE A 254 -15.57 29.72 -6.85
CA ILE A 254 -15.27 28.28 -6.71
C ILE A 254 -14.45 27.78 -7.90
N ILE A 255 -14.81 28.18 -9.12
CA ILE A 255 -14.07 27.78 -10.33
C ILE A 255 -12.66 28.40 -10.32
N LEU A 256 -12.52 29.67 -9.94
CA LEU A 256 -11.23 30.34 -9.84
C LEU A 256 -10.30 29.66 -8.81
N ASP A 257 -10.85 29.26 -7.67
CA ASP A 257 -10.11 28.53 -6.64
C ASP A 257 -9.72 27.12 -7.11
N ALA A 258 -10.63 26.40 -7.77
CA ALA A 258 -10.33 25.11 -8.38
C ALA A 258 -9.19 25.22 -9.42
N PHE A 259 -9.23 26.21 -10.31
CA PHE A 259 -8.14 26.45 -11.27
C PHE A 259 -6.82 26.83 -10.59
N SER A 260 -6.87 27.60 -9.51
CA SER A 260 -5.67 27.95 -8.73
C SER A 260 -5.03 26.70 -8.12
N ASN A 261 -5.84 25.80 -7.58
CA ASN A 261 -5.39 24.50 -7.06
C ASN A 261 -4.94 23.52 -8.16
N MET A 262 -5.31 23.73 -9.43
CA MET A 262 -4.74 22.93 -10.54
C MET A 262 -3.23 23.20 -10.75
N ALA A 263 -2.61 24.14 -10.03
CA ALA A 263 -1.16 24.27 -9.96
C ALA A 263 -0.45 22.97 -9.52
N PHE A 264 -1.13 22.09 -8.77
CA PHE A 264 -0.65 20.73 -8.48
C PHE A 264 -0.39 19.89 -9.75
N GLY A 265 -0.95 20.27 -10.90
CA GLY A 265 -0.64 19.70 -12.20
C GLY A 265 0.85 19.84 -12.59
N ALA A 266 1.60 20.78 -12.01
CA ALA A 266 3.06 20.86 -12.19
C ALA A 266 3.79 19.57 -11.78
N LEU A 267 3.21 18.78 -10.87
CA LEU A 267 3.77 17.50 -10.44
C LEU A 267 3.77 16.43 -11.54
N LEU A 268 2.98 16.61 -12.61
CA LEU A 268 3.00 15.74 -13.78
C LEU A 268 4.36 15.72 -14.50
N PHE A 269 5.17 16.77 -14.32
CA PHE A 269 6.52 16.85 -14.90
C PHE A 269 7.59 16.14 -14.07
N SER A 270 7.25 15.59 -12.90
CA SER A 270 8.18 14.83 -12.07
C SER A 270 8.69 13.59 -12.80
N GLN A 271 9.93 13.16 -12.57
CA GLN A 271 10.43 11.87 -13.08
C GLN A 271 9.98 10.68 -12.20
N PHE A 272 9.40 10.96 -11.04
CA PHE A 272 8.97 9.94 -10.10
C PHE A 272 7.48 9.66 -10.26
N LEU A 273 7.13 8.47 -10.78
CA LEU A 273 5.76 8.08 -11.13
C LEU A 273 4.72 8.34 -10.03
N PRO A 274 4.96 8.01 -8.74
CA PRO A 274 3.98 8.32 -7.68
C PRO A 274 3.63 9.80 -7.55
N ILE A 275 4.60 10.70 -7.80
CA ILE A 275 4.38 12.14 -7.79
C ILE A 275 3.62 12.60 -9.04
N GLN A 276 3.91 12.00 -10.20
CA GLN A 276 3.13 12.26 -11.43
C GLN A 276 1.65 11.89 -11.22
N HIS A 277 1.38 10.68 -10.73
CA HIS A 277 0.02 10.24 -10.42
C HIS A 277 -0.67 11.18 -9.42
N MET A 278 0.07 11.63 -8.40
CA MET A 278 -0.44 12.60 -7.43
C MET A 278 -0.89 13.91 -8.09
N GLY A 279 -0.10 14.45 -9.03
CA GLY A 279 -0.47 15.65 -9.79
C GLY A 279 -1.76 15.48 -10.60
N GLY A 280 -1.87 14.38 -11.34
CA GLY A 280 -3.06 14.08 -12.14
C GLY A 280 -4.31 13.88 -11.29
N LEU A 281 -4.19 13.12 -10.20
CA LEU A 281 -5.29 12.87 -9.27
C LEU A 281 -5.73 14.14 -8.53
N MET A 282 -4.81 15.08 -8.23
CA MET A 282 -5.17 16.39 -7.66
C MET A 282 -6.01 17.21 -8.63
N VAL A 283 -5.58 17.34 -9.89
CA VAL A 283 -6.33 18.08 -10.90
C VAL A 283 -7.72 17.48 -11.07
N PHE A 284 -7.82 16.16 -11.16
CA PHE A 284 -9.09 15.46 -11.23
C PHE A 284 -9.96 15.69 -9.98
N ALA A 285 -9.38 15.69 -8.79
CA ALA A 285 -10.09 15.96 -7.54
C ALA A 285 -10.67 17.39 -7.50
N MET A 286 -9.91 18.38 -7.95
CA MET A 286 -10.39 19.77 -7.98
C MET A 286 -11.55 19.96 -8.95
N VAL A 287 -11.46 19.36 -10.15
CA VAL A 287 -12.55 19.36 -11.13
C VAL A 287 -13.78 18.64 -10.57
N SER A 288 -13.61 17.41 -10.06
CA SER A 288 -14.73 16.62 -9.56
C SER A 288 -15.41 17.25 -8.34
N THR A 289 -14.66 17.86 -7.42
CA THR A 289 -15.23 18.50 -6.21
C THR A 289 -15.93 19.82 -6.53
N SER A 290 -15.36 20.64 -7.42
CA SER A 290 -16.00 21.89 -7.86
C SER A 290 -17.29 21.63 -8.64
N VAL A 291 -17.24 20.70 -9.61
CA VAL A 291 -18.43 20.25 -10.35
C VAL A 291 -19.44 19.63 -9.39
N GLY A 292 -19.01 18.76 -8.47
CA GLY A 292 -19.88 18.17 -7.46
C GLY A 292 -20.56 19.21 -6.57
N THR A 293 -19.86 20.29 -6.22
CA THR A 293 -20.43 21.38 -5.43
C THR A 293 -21.48 22.15 -6.22
N LEU A 294 -21.16 22.55 -7.45
CA LEU A 294 -22.07 23.34 -8.29
C LEU A 294 -23.25 22.55 -8.85
N THR A 295 -23.19 21.21 -8.80
CA THR A 295 -24.25 20.33 -9.30
C THR A 295 -24.94 19.54 -8.18
N LEU A 296 -24.26 18.60 -7.54
CA LEU A 296 -24.84 17.73 -6.50
C LEU A 296 -25.31 18.53 -5.30
N LEU A 297 -24.45 19.39 -4.73
CA LEU A 297 -24.85 20.20 -3.58
C LEU A 297 -25.91 21.23 -3.95
N ALA A 298 -25.79 21.90 -5.10
CA ALA A 298 -26.80 22.85 -5.56
C ALA A 298 -28.18 22.18 -5.76
N ALA A 299 -28.23 21.00 -6.37
CA ALA A 299 -29.45 20.24 -6.55
C ALA A 299 -30.04 19.76 -5.21
N LEU A 300 -29.21 19.28 -4.29
CA LEU A 300 -29.66 18.88 -2.95
C LEU A 300 -30.18 20.07 -2.14
N ALA A 301 -29.52 21.23 -2.23
CA ALA A 301 -29.96 22.46 -1.60
C ALA A 301 -31.32 22.92 -2.15
N GLU A 302 -31.54 22.84 -3.46
CA GLU A 302 -32.83 23.16 -4.08
C GLU A 302 -33.94 22.19 -3.64
N LEU A 303 -33.69 20.87 -3.67
CA LEU A 303 -34.65 19.86 -3.23
C LEU A 303 -35.02 20.01 -1.75
N MET A 304 -34.05 20.41 -0.92
CA MET A 304 -34.23 20.57 0.53
C MET A 304 -34.58 22.01 0.93
N LYS A 305 -34.75 22.95 -0.01
CA LYS A 305 -34.88 24.39 0.27
C LYS A 305 -35.95 24.72 1.32
N ASN A 306 -37.09 24.03 1.27
CA ASN A 306 -38.18 24.24 2.22
C ASN A 306 -37.76 23.87 3.66
N LYS A 307 -37.02 22.77 3.84
CA LYS A 307 -36.49 22.39 5.16
C LYS A 307 -35.35 23.32 5.58
N LEU A 308 -34.53 23.78 4.65
CA LEU A 308 -33.36 24.61 4.93
C LEU A 308 -33.71 26.05 5.35
N ILE A 309 -34.79 26.62 4.80
CA ILE A 309 -35.21 28.01 5.05
C ILE A 309 -36.07 28.14 6.33
N ILE A 310 -36.80 27.08 6.72
CA ILE A 310 -37.78 27.13 7.84
C ILE A 310 -37.14 26.91 9.23
N GLY A 311 -35.89 26.43 9.30
CA GLY A 311 -35.22 26.12 10.57
C GLY A 311 -33.79 26.62 10.62
#